data_AF-A0AAE0TRV1-F1
#
_entry.id   AF-A0AAE0TRV1-F1
#
_cell.length_a   1.000
_cell.length_b   1.000
_cell.length_c   1.000
_cell.angle_alpha   90.00
_cell.angle_beta   90.00
_cell.angle_gamma   90.00
#
_symmetry.space_group_name_H-M   'P 1'
#
loop_
_entity.id
_entity.type
_entity.pdbx_description
1 polymer ?
#
loop_
_entity_poly.entity_id
_entity_poly.type
_entity_poly.pdbx_seq_one_letter_code
_entity_poly.pdbx_strand_id
1 'polypeptide(L)'
;MASALRKQSLLAQALGRGLVELVGINEVKFLLFDRPAEGRRVSLGVKGLSACSVVILASDHGAIMAHIGPNELGSRDPRSYLRLANEKMDELESIFRENQRYFGAGSHAYLIFATFQDKPVSPEQGDIFRARIQSLDVPLISDRPYERSTSALIDDDRPEGTVWIVKRQDTRPTVYLEDRLVSPSVKPTAGQSQTGTSQAGPSQAGPPQAGPSQTDPSRSGSSRSNASQTSASQTSTSQSTRQNGESKWMRRQGLAGYMLVSKSGQILQRSSSPPQKVWVYLYNQDGSYKGAAMLDGTTWGYE
;
A
#
# COMPACT_ATOMS: atom_id res chain seq x y z
N MET A 1 21.63 -29.36 8.53
CA MET A 1 20.69 -28.24 8.80
C MET A 1 20.21 -27.70 7.48
N ALA A 2 19.02 -28.11 7.06
CA ALA A 2 18.38 -27.55 5.87
C ALA A 2 18.15 -26.05 6.12
N SER A 3 18.85 -25.20 5.37
CA SER A 3 18.51 -23.79 5.28
C SER A 3 17.06 -23.75 4.83
N ALA A 4 16.12 -23.38 5.71
CA ALA A 4 14.77 -23.08 5.30
C ALA A 4 14.88 -22.11 4.13
N LEU A 5 14.56 -22.57 2.92
CA LEU A 5 14.59 -21.76 1.71
C LEU A 5 13.67 -20.59 1.99
N ARG A 6 14.25 -19.40 2.22
CA ARG A 6 13.47 -18.17 2.37
C ARG A 6 12.64 -18.04 1.11
N LYS A 7 11.31 -18.10 1.26
CA LYS A 7 10.39 -17.92 0.15
C LYS A 7 10.49 -16.46 -0.29
N GLN A 8 11.10 -16.23 -1.44
CA GLN A 8 11.18 -14.90 -2.05
C GLN A 8 9.77 -14.35 -2.29
N SER A 9 9.58 -13.04 -2.14
CA SER A 9 8.30 -12.39 -2.44
C SER A 9 7.90 -12.59 -3.91
N LEU A 10 6.60 -12.51 -4.20
CA LEU A 10 6.09 -12.63 -5.57
C LEU A 10 6.68 -11.54 -6.48
N LEU A 11 6.80 -10.32 -5.96
CA LEU A 11 7.42 -9.21 -6.67
C LEU A 11 8.91 -9.49 -6.94
N ALA A 12 9.68 -9.97 -5.95
CA ALA A 12 11.10 -10.30 -6.13
C ALA A 12 11.30 -11.40 -7.18
N GLN A 13 10.46 -12.44 -7.16
CA GLN A 13 10.48 -13.49 -8.17
C GLN A 13 10.19 -12.94 -9.57
N ALA A 14 9.21 -12.04 -9.71
CA ALA A 14 8.87 -11.43 -10.99
C ALA A 14 9.95 -10.48 -11.51
N LEU A 15 10.61 -9.73 -10.61
CA LEU A 15 11.79 -8.91 -10.92
C LEU A 15 12.95 -9.75 -11.43
N GLY A 16 13.24 -10.89 -10.78
CA GLY A 16 14.28 -11.82 -11.21
C GLY A 16 14.05 -12.41 -12.60
N ARG A 17 12.81 -12.35 -13.10
CA ARG A 17 12.41 -12.77 -14.46
C ARG A 17 12.30 -11.62 -15.46
N GLY A 18 12.57 -10.38 -15.06
CA GLY A 18 12.45 -9.20 -15.92
C GLY A 18 11.01 -8.82 -16.30
N LEU A 19 10.01 -9.30 -15.55
CA LEU A 19 8.59 -9.12 -15.89
C LEU A 19 7.99 -7.81 -15.35
N VAL A 20 8.74 -7.09 -14.52
CA VAL A 20 8.25 -5.95 -13.74
C VAL A 20 8.97 -4.67 -14.11
N GLU A 21 8.20 -3.63 -14.36
CA GLU A 21 8.62 -2.24 -14.34
C GLU A 21 8.48 -1.70 -12.92
N LEU A 22 9.60 -1.35 -12.27
CA LEU A 22 9.54 -0.67 -10.97
C LEU A 22 9.11 0.79 -11.13
N VAL A 23 8.24 1.23 -10.24
CA VAL A 23 7.83 2.62 -10.05
C VAL A 23 8.56 3.17 -8.81
N GLY A 24 9.49 4.09 -9.04
CA GLY A 24 10.28 4.75 -8.02
C GLY A 24 9.45 5.68 -7.15
N ILE A 25 10.01 6.10 -6.01
CA ILE A 25 9.35 7.09 -5.17
C ILE A 25 9.19 8.42 -5.93
N ASN A 26 8.01 9.02 -5.83
CA ASN A 26 7.56 10.22 -6.54
C ASN A 26 7.55 10.07 -8.08
N GLU A 27 7.36 8.86 -8.57
CA GLU A 27 7.22 8.55 -9.99
C GLU A 27 5.79 8.06 -10.32
N VAL A 28 5.34 8.37 -11.54
CA VAL A 28 4.12 7.83 -12.14
C VAL A 28 4.47 7.11 -13.44
N LYS A 29 3.97 5.88 -13.62
CA LYS A 29 4.20 5.11 -14.84
C LYS A 29 2.93 4.52 -15.42
N PHE A 30 2.92 4.41 -16.74
CA PHE A 30 1.90 3.70 -17.51
C PHE A 30 2.48 2.44 -18.17
N LEU A 31 1.69 1.37 -18.18
CA LEU A 31 2.01 0.11 -18.84
C LEU A 31 0.79 -0.44 -19.60
N LEU A 32 1.01 -0.90 -20.83
CA LEU A 32 0.04 -1.71 -21.58
C LEU A 32 0.29 -3.21 -21.35
N PHE A 33 -0.76 -3.97 -21.08
CA PHE A 33 -0.64 -5.41 -20.85
C PHE A 33 -0.49 -6.24 -22.13
N ASP A 34 -1.03 -5.78 -23.26
CA ASP A 34 -1.19 -6.59 -24.48
C ASP A 34 0.03 -6.56 -25.44
N ARG A 35 1.23 -6.18 -24.97
CA ARG A 35 2.46 -6.22 -25.80
C ARG A 35 3.55 -7.12 -25.23
N PRO A 36 3.41 -8.46 -25.30
CA PRO A 36 4.55 -9.35 -25.11
C PRO A 36 5.37 -9.37 -26.41
N ALA A 37 6.19 -8.34 -26.63
CA ALA A 37 7.40 -8.54 -27.42
C ALA A 37 8.42 -9.26 -26.50
N GLU A 38 9.28 -10.11 -27.06
CA GLU A 38 10.35 -10.78 -26.32
C GLU A 38 11.09 -9.81 -25.39
N GLY A 39 11.17 -10.14 -24.10
CA GLY A 39 11.89 -9.35 -23.10
C GLY A 39 11.18 -8.11 -22.54
N ARG A 40 9.88 -7.91 -22.81
CA ARG A 40 9.15 -6.73 -22.34
C ARG A 40 8.41 -6.94 -21.02
N ARG A 41 8.50 -5.95 -20.12
CA ARG A 41 7.83 -5.91 -18.83
C ARG A 41 6.31 -5.93 -19.02
N VAL A 42 5.61 -6.74 -18.22
CA VAL A 42 4.15 -6.99 -18.31
C VAL A 42 3.41 -6.62 -17.03
N SER A 43 4.10 -6.02 -16.07
CA SER A 43 3.54 -5.62 -14.78
C SER A 43 4.25 -4.39 -14.21
N LEU A 44 3.57 -3.67 -13.31
CA LEU A 44 4.14 -2.55 -12.56
C LEU A 44 4.31 -2.98 -11.10
N GLY A 45 5.39 -2.54 -10.46
CA GLY A 45 5.67 -2.87 -9.06
C GLY A 45 6.30 -1.73 -8.30
N VAL A 46 6.07 -1.73 -6.99
CA VAL A 46 6.67 -0.82 -6.02
C VAL A 46 7.30 -1.63 -4.91
N LYS A 47 8.47 -1.19 -4.44
CA LYS A 47 9.16 -1.72 -3.27
C LYS A 47 9.49 -0.61 -2.27
N GLY A 48 9.72 -1.00 -1.03
CA GLY A 48 10.18 -0.08 0.02
C GLY A 48 9.09 0.88 0.51
N LEU A 49 7.82 0.46 0.49
CA LEU A 49 6.73 1.23 1.09
C LEU A 49 6.92 1.31 2.60
N SER A 50 7.43 2.44 3.07
CA SER A 50 7.48 2.78 4.50
C SER A 50 6.29 3.66 4.86
N ALA A 51 6.35 4.94 4.50
CA ALA A 51 5.30 5.93 4.74
C ALA A 51 4.70 6.45 3.43
N CYS A 52 4.88 5.71 2.34
CA CYS A 52 4.43 6.10 1.01
C CYS A 52 2.97 5.70 0.81
N SER A 53 2.36 6.27 -0.21
CA SER A 53 1.09 5.83 -0.76
C SER A 53 1.28 5.35 -2.20
N VAL A 54 0.44 4.42 -2.64
CA VAL A 54 0.37 3.97 -4.02
C VAL A 54 -1.04 4.16 -4.53
N VAL A 55 -1.16 4.86 -5.66
CA VAL A 55 -2.41 5.00 -6.41
C VAL A 55 -2.26 4.21 -7.70
N ILE A 56 -3.24 3.35 -7.98
CA ILE A 56 -3.26 2.54 -9.20
C ILE A 56 -4.58 2.79 -9.92
N LEU A 57 -4.52 3.11 -11.21
CA LEU A 57 -5.65 3.02 -12.13
C LEU A 57 -5.41 1.84 -13.06
N ALA A 58 -6.37 0.94 -13.19
CA ALA A 58 -6.22 -0.27 -13.99
C ALA A 58 -7.45 -0.54 -14.85
N SER A 59 -7.21 -1.10 -16.04
CA SER A 59 -8.22 -1.63 -16.94
C SER A 59 -7.75 -2.99 -17.48
N ASP A 60 -8.57 -3.65 -18.29
CA ASP A 60 -8.15 -4.87 -18.97
C ASP A 60 -6.99 -4.63 -19.97
N HIS A 61 -6.69 -3.38 -20.35
CA HIS A 61 -5.66 -3.09 -21.37
C HIS A 61 -4.36 -2.52 -20.80
N GLY A 62 -4.42 -1.85 -19.65
CA GLY A 62 -3.23 -1.25 -19.06
C GLY A 62 -3.42 -0.81 -17.61
N ALA A 63 -2.33 -0.31 -17.03
CA ALA A 63 -2.31 0.22 -15.69
C ALA A 63 -1.45 1.49 -15.61
N ILE A 64 -1.89 2.44 -14.79
CA ILE A 64 -1.13 3.60 -14.34
C ILE A 64 -0.87 3.40 -12.85
N MET A 65 0.36 3.61 -12.40
CA MET A 65 0.74 3.47 -11.00
C MET A 65 1.58 4.66 -10.58
N ALA A 66 1.19 5.32 -9.50
CA ALA A 66 1.93 6.38 -8.84
C ALA A 66 2.43 5.87 -7.48
N HIS A 67 3.72 6.03 -7.21
CA HIS A 67 4.32 5.77 -5.89
C HIS A 67 4.67 7.11 -5.26
N ILE A 68 3.88 7.54 -4.28
CA ILE A 68 3.90 8.91 -3.76
C ILE A 68 4.50 8.88 -2.35
N GLY A 69 5.60 9.61 -2.17
CA GLY A 69 6.27 9.73 -0.88
C GLY A 69 5.48 10.59 0.13
N PRO A 70 5.87 10.53 1.41
CA PRO A 70 5.21 11.32 2.46
C PRO A 70 5.52 12.80 2.37
N ASN A 71 6.58 13.24 1.69
CA ASN A 71 6.97 14.65 1.50
C ASN A 71 7.82 14.79 0.23
N GLU A 72 7.93 16.02 -0.29
CA GLU A 72 8.92 16.36 -1.31
C GLU A 72 10.33 16.03 -0.80
N LEU A 73 11.14 15.37 -1.63
CA LEU A 73 12.48 14.93 -1.21
C LEU A 73 13.35 16.15 -0.86
N GLY A 74 13.89 16.18 0.36
CA GLY A 74 14.75 17.26 0.85
C GLY A 74 14.00 18.52 1.32
N SER A 75 12.67 18.57 1.22
CA SER A 75 11.89 19.72 1.68
C SER A 75 11.80 19.77 3.20
N ARG A 76 11.96 20.97 3.76
CA ARG A 76 11.72 21.26 5.20
C ARG A 76 10.34 21.87 5.44
N ASP A 77 9.55 22.07 4.38
CA ASP A 77 8.21 22.63 4.49
C ASP A 77 7.22 21.56 4.98
N PRO A 78 6.55 21.78 6.13
CA PRO A 78 5.59 20.84 6.69
C PRO A 78 4.34 20.64 5.80
N ARG A 79 4.13 21.46 4.76
CA ARG A 79 3.04 21.31 3.78
C ARG A 79 3.48 20.71 2.45
N SER A 80 4.76 20.36 2.30
CA SER A 80 5.29 19.79 1.05
C SER A 80 4.57 18.50 0.64
N TYR A 81 4.12 17.70 1.61
CA TYR A 81 3.32 16.51 1.35
C TYR A 81 2.02 16.76 0.55
N LEU A 82 1.32 17.87 0.80
CA LEU A 82 0.09 18.22 0.08
C LEU A 82 0.38 18.64 -1.36
N ARG A 83 1.44 19.41 -1.57
CA ARG A 83 1.87 19.80 -2.92
C ARG A 83 2.29 18.59 -3.73
N LEU A 84 3.13 17.73 -3.16
CA LEU A 84 3.57 16.49 -3.81
C LEU A 84 2.38 15.61 -4.19
N ALA A 85 1.38 15.47 -3.31
CA ALA A 85 0.19 14.69 -3.62
C ALA A 85 -0.62 15.28 -4.78
N ASN A 86 -0.80 16.60 -4.83
CA ASN A 86 -1.46 17.25 -5.96
C ASN A 86 -0.65 17.09 -7.25
N GLU A 87 0.65 17.36 -7.22
CA GLU A 87 1.55 17.22 -8.37
C GLU A 87 1.49 15.81 -8.97
N LYS A 88 1.61 14.77 -8.13
CA LYS A 88 1.58 13.39 -8.62
C LYS A 88 0.19 12.96 -9.10
N MET A 89 -0.88 13.50 -8.53
CA MET A 89 -2.23 13.26 -9.04
C MET A 89 -2.50 14.01 -10.36
N ASP A 90 -1.93 15.20 -10.56
CA ASP A 90 -1.96 15.92 -11.83
C ASP A 90 -1.24 15.11 -12.93
N GLU A 91 -0.06 14.58 -12.61
CA GLU A 91 0.72 13.73 -13.51
C GLU A 91 -0.04 12.43 -13.88
N LEU A 92 -0.59 11.74 -12.88
CA LEU A 92 -1.41 10.55 -13.06
C LEU A 92 -2.66 10.82 -13.91
N GLU A 93 -3.33 11.96 -13.68
CA GLU A 93 -4.48 12.39 -14.46
C GLU A 93 -4.10 12.73 -15.91
N SER A 94 -2.97 13.41 -16.14
CA SER A 94 -2.47 13.70 -17.50
C SER A 94 -2.26 12.40 -18.27
N ILE A 95 -1.53 11.45 -17.67
CA ILE A 95 -1.27 10.14 -18.27
C ILE A 95 -2.58 9.39 -18.54
N PHE A 96 -3.54 9.44 -17.62
CA PHE A 96 -4.86 8.83 -17.79
C PHE A 96 -5.61 9.42 -19.00
N ARG A 97 -5.68 10.76 -19.09
CA ARG A 97 -6.35 11.45 -20.19
C ARG A 97 -5.69 11.18 -21.55
N GLU A 98 -4.36 11.17 -21.61
CA GLU A 98 -3.59 10.84 -22.82
C GLU A 98 -3.83 9.39 -23.30
N ASN A 99 -4.13 8.49 -22.36
CA ASN A 99 -4.31 7.06 -22.60
C ASN A 99 -5.76 6.61 -22.47
N GLN A 100 -6.73 7.53 -22.47
CA GLN A 100 -8.14 7.26 -22.17
C GLN A 100 -8.76 6.14 -23.03
N ARG A 101 -8.27 5.94 -24.26
CA ARG A 101 -8.69 4.83 -25.14
C ARG A 101 -8.49 3.44 -24.55
N TYR A 102 -7.60 3.29 -23.56
CA TYR A 102 -7.34 2.03 -22.86
C TYR A 102 -8.12 1.91 -21.55
N PHE A 103 -8.78 2.98 -21.09
CA PHE A 103 -9.49 3.05 -19.82
C PHE A 103 -10.97 3.35 -20.07
N GLY A 104 -11.77 2.29 -20.23
CA GLY A 104 -13.22 2.35 -20.40
C GLY A 104 -14.00 2.03 -19.12
N ALA A 105 -15.27 1.66 -19.25
CA ALA A 105 -16.19 1.36 -18.13
C ALA A 105 -15.74 0.22 -17.19
N GLY A 106 -14.79 -0.62 -17.63
CA GLY A 106 -14.17 -1.67 -16.79
C GLY A 106 -13.00 -1.19 -15.93
N SER A 107 -12.64 0.09 -16.03
CA SER A 107 -11.52 0.66 -15.28
C SER A 107 -11.85 0.75 -13.80
N HIS A 108 -10.84 0.66 -12.96
CA HIS A 108 -10.99 0.70 -11.51
C HIS A 108 -9.71 1.22 -10.86
N ALA A 109 -9.86 1.72 -9.65
CA ALA A 109 -8.78 2.32 -8.89
C ALA A 109 -8.49 1.55 -7.59
N TYR A 110 -7.22 1.60 -7.18
CA TYR A 110 -6.74 1.13 -5.90
C TYR A 110 -6.00 2.26 -5.20
N LEU A 111 -6.29 2.46 -3.92
CA LEU A 111 -5.54 3.33 -3.03
C LEU A 111 -4.91 2.46 -1.94
N ILE A 112 -3.59 2.53 -1.82
CA ILE A 112 -2.82 1.82 -0.80
C ILE A 112 -2.01 2.85 -0.03
N PHE A 113 -2.09 2.86 1.29
CA PHE A 113 -1.48 3.90 2.10
C PHE A 113 -0.99 3.38 3.45
N ALA A 114 0.02 4.03 4.01
CA ALA A 114 0.60 3.63 5.29
C ALA A 114 -0.31 3.97 6.48
N THR A 115 -0.39 3.05 7.43
CA THR A 115 -0.88 3.30 8.79
C THR A 115 0.24 3.17 9.81
N PHE A 116 0.07 3.82 10.94
CA PHE A 116 0.85 3.62 12.14
C PHE A 116 -0.10 3.54 13.33
N GLN A 117 -0.12 2.41 14.03
CA GLN A 117 -1.07 2.17 15.12
C GLN A 117 -2.53 2.38 14.66
N ASP A 118 -2.87 1.78 13.51
CA ASP A 118 -4.20 1.84 12.88
C ASP A 118 -4.66 3.25 12.45
N LYS A 119 -3.79 4.26 12.52
CA LYS A 119 -4.08 5.61 12.03
C LYS A 119 -3.35 5.87 10.72
N PRO A 120 -4.00 6.46 9.70
CA PRO A 120 -3.32 6.87 8.48
C PRO A 120 -2.15 7.79 8.81
N VAL A 121 -0.98 7.55 8.21
CA VAL A 121 0.21 8.39 8.43
C VAL A 121 0.03 9.80 7.85
N SER A 122 -0.75 9.92 6.77
CA SER A 122 -1.06 11.20 6.10
C SER A 122 -2.55 11.25 5.68
N PRO A 123 -3.49 11.50 6.61
CA PRO A 123 -4.92 11.50 6.31
C PRO A 123 -5.31 12.45 5.17
N GLU A 124 -4.77 13.68 5.19
CA GLU A 124 -5.08 14.72 4.21
C GLU A 124 -4.59 14.38 2.80
N GLN A 125 -3.47 13.65 2.68
CA GLN A 125 -3.05 13.08 1.40
C GLN A 125 -4.05 12.04 0.88
N GLY A 126 -4.51 11.16 1.77
CA GLY A 126 -5.54 10.18 1.44
C GLY A 126 -6.80 10.84 0.89
N ASP A 127 -7.23 11.96 1.49
CA ASP A 127 -8.39 12.72 1.06
C ASP A 127 -8.20 13.33 -0.33
N ILE A 128 -7.02 13.88 -0.63
CA ILE A 128 -6.66 14.35 -1.97
C ILE A 128 -6.77 13.21 -2.97
N PHE A 129 -6.17 12.04 -2.69
CA PHE A 129 -6.19 10.91 -3.61
C PHE A 129 -7.62 10.44 -3.90
N ARG A 130 -8.45 10.29 -2.86
CA ARG A 130 -9.86 9.87 -3.03
C ARG A 130 -10.65 10.88 -3.87
N ALA A 131 -10.53 12.17 -3.57
CA ALA A 131 -11.23 13.22 -4.32
C ALA A 131 -10.80 13.25 -5.78
N ARG A 132 -9.50 13.12 -6.05
CA ARG A 132 -8.96 13.12 -7.41
C ARG A 132 -9.36 11.87 -8.19
N ILE A 133 -9.29 10.68 -7.59
CA ILE A 133 -9.80 9.45 -8.22
C ILE A 133 -11.29 9.57 -8.55
N GLN A 134 -12.10 10.11 -7.63
CA GLN A 134 -13.53 10.32 -7.86
C GLN A 134 -13.80 11.26 -9.04
N SER A 135 -12.99 12.31 -9.21
CA SER A 135 -13.11 13.25 -10.34
C SER A 135 -12.79 12.63 -11.71
N LEU A 136 -12.09 11.50 -11.75
CA LEU A 136 -11.79 10.76 -12.98
C LEU A 136 -12.93 9.83 -13.43
N ASP A 137 -14.00 9.73 -12.64
CA ASP A 137 -15.10 8.77 -12.84
C ASP A 137 -14.61 7.30 -12.89
N VAL A 138 -13.56 7.00 -12.12
CA VAL A 138 -13.01 5.65 -11.98
C VAL A 138 -13.41 5.09 -10.61
N PRO A 139 -14.12 3.95 -10.53
CA PRO A 139 -14.52 3.35 -9.26
C PRO A 139 -13.31 2.98 -8.38
N LEU A 140 -13.22 3.54 -7.18
CA LEU A 140 -12.28 3.10 -6.15
C LEU A 140 -12.78 1.80 -5.52
N ILE A 141 -12.25 0.65 -5.98
CA ILE A 141 -12.73 -0.67 -5.53
C ILE A 141 -11.99 -1.18 -4.30
N SER A 142 -10.88 -0.54 -3.93
CA SER A 142 -10.11 -0.92 -2.76
C SER A 142 -9.32 0.25 -2.20
N ASP A 143 -9.55 0.53 -0.93
CA ASP A 143 -8.84 1.50 -0.11
C ASP A 143 -8.15 0.73 1.02
N ARG A 144 -6.87 0.38 0.86
CA ARG A 144 -6.15 -0.53 1.76
C ARG A 144 -5.08 0.17 2.58
N PRO A 145 -5.22 0.16 3.91
CA PRO A 145 -4.09 0.46 4.76
C PRO A 145 -3.08 -0.69 4.73
N TYR A 146 -1.80 -0.36 4.90
CA TYR A 146 -0.76 -1.30 5.31
C TYR A 146 -0.03 -0.75 6.53
N GLU A 147 0.30 -1.62 7.48
CA GLU A 147 1.00 -1.17 8.67
C GLU A 147 2.46 -0.89 8.34
N ARG A 148 2.92 0.31 8.69
CA ARG A 148 4.30 0.72 8.47
C ARG A 148 5.26 -0.23 9.19
N SER A 149 5.97 -1.04 8.42
CA SER A 149 7.07 -1.84 8.94
C SER A 149 8.35 -1.01 9.00
N THR A 150 8.92 -0.86 10.20
CA THR A 150 10.27 -0.29 10.38
C THR A 150 11.37 -1.19 9.81
N SER A 151 11.03 -2.45 9.49
CA SER A 151 11.97 -3.47 8.98
C SER A 151 11.98 -3.57 7.45
N ALA A 152 10.97 -3.05 6.75
CA ALA A 152 10.80 -3.17 5.29
C ALA A 152 11.85 -2.40 4.47
N LEU A 153 12.67 -1.55 5.11
CA LEU A 153 13.72 -0.78 4.44
C LEU A 153 15.02 -1.58 4.21
N ILE A 154 15.13 -2.80 4.74
CA ILE A 154 16.44 -3.46 4.96
C ILE A 154 16.60 -4.82 4.23
N ASP A 155 15.53 -5.44 3.70
CA ASP A 155 15.59 -6.80 3.13
C ASP A 155 14.77 -6.90 1.82
N ASP A 156 15.46 -6.85 0.67
CA ASP A 156 14.87 -6.86 -0.69
C ASP A 156 14.09 -8.15 -1.03
N ASP A 157 14.32 -9.25 -0.28
CA ASP A 157 13.66 -10.54 -0.53
C ASP A 157 12.30 -10.66 0.18
N ARG A 158 11.96 -9.72 1.06
CA ARG A 158 10.72 -9.80 1.84
C ARG A 158 9.53 -9.18 1.11
N PRO A 159 8.31 -9.67 1.39
CA PRO A 159 7.10 -9.08 0.81
C PRO A 159 6.73 -7.73 1.45
N GLU A 160 7.24 -7.40 2.64
CA GLU A 160 6.79 -6.20 3.34
C GLU A 160 7.08 -4.92 2.52
N GLY A 161 6.10 -4.02 2.49
CA GLY A 161 6.19 -2.78 1.75
C GLY A 161 6.30 -2.95 0.24
N THR A 162 5.70 -4.00 -0.33
CA THR A 162 5.65 -4.22 -1.79
C THR A 162 4.23 -4.13 -2.33
N VAL A 163 4.08 -3.54 -3.51
CA VAL A 163 2.83 -3.56 -4.30
C VAL A 163 3.14 -4.02 -5.71
N TRP A 164 2.30 -4.88 -6.26
CA TRP A 164 2.49 -5.44 -7.60
C TRP A 164 1.15 -5.56 -8.32
N ILE A 165 1.03 -4.94 -9.50
CA ILE A 165 -0.12 -5.15 -10.38
C ILE A 165 0.31 -5.97 -11.60
N VAL A 166 -0.42 -7.05 -11.86
CA VAL A 166 -0.16 -7.95 -12.97
C VAL A 166 -1.46 -8.36 -13.63
N LYS A 167 -1.48 -8.43 -14.97
CA LYS A 167 -2.57 -9.06 -15.73
C LYS A 167 -2.09 -10.41 -16.24
N ARG A 168 -2.78 -11.49 -15.88
CA ARG A 168 -2.59 -12.81 -16.49
C ARG A 168 -3.50 -12.92 -17.72
N GLN A 169 -3.19 -13.83 -18.65
CA GLN A 169 -4.00 -14.05 -19.84
C GLN A 169 -5.47 -14.27 -19.45
N ASP A 170 -6.37 -13.55 -20.14
CA ASP A 170 -7.83 -13.63 -20.01
C ASP A 170 -8.39 -13.38 -18.60
N THR A 171 -7.61 -12.75 -17.72
CA THR A 171 -8.08 -12.30 -16.41
C THR A 171 -8.04 -10.78 -16.30
N ARG A 172 -8.89 -10.25 -15.41
CA ARG A 172 -8.72 -8.87 -14.94
C ARG A 172 -7.34 -8.69 -14.28
N PRO A 173 -6.77 -7.47 -14.29
CA PRO A 173 -5.57 -7.18 -13.52
C PRO A 173 -5.76 -7.50 -12.04
N THR A 174 -4.73 -8.07 -11.42
CA THR A 174 -4.69 -8.36 -10.00
C THR A 174 -3.61 -7.55 -9.32
N VAL A 175 -3.96 -6.98 -8.17
CA VAL A 175 -3.07 -6.20 -7.31
C VAL A 175 -2.74 -7.02 -6.08
N TYR A 176 -1.45 -7.16 -5.82
CA TYR A 176 -0.89 -7.75 -4.62
C TYR A 176 -0.28 -6.66 -3.75
N LEU A 177 -0.54 -6.72 -2.45
CA LEU A 177 0.11 -5.94 -1.41
C LEU A 177 0.76 -6.93 -0.45
N GLU A 178 2.08 -6.91 -0.36
CA GLU A 178 2.84 -7.84 0.50
C GLU A 178 2.48 -9.31 0.25
N ASP A 179 2.46 -9.72 -1.02
CA ASP A 179 2.02 -11.03 -1.51
C ASP A 179 0.55 -11.41 -1.23
N ARG A 180 -0.26 -10.50 -0.68
CA ARG A 180 -1.69 -10.69 -0.43
C ARG A 180 -2.50 -10.07 -1.55
N LEU A 181 -3.46 -10.81 -2.08
CA LEU A 181 -4.39 -10.30 -3.10
C LEU A 181 -5.27 -9.20 -2.50
N VAL A 182 -5.26 -8.03 -3.14
CA VAL A 182 -6.07 -6.85 -2.77
C VAL A 182 -7.28 -6.70 -3.69
N SER A 183 -7.15 -7.11 -4.96
CA SER A 183 -8.26 -7.11 -5.91
C SER A 183 -9.41 -8.00 -5.42
N PRO A 184 -10.67 -7.56 -5.58
CA PRO A 184 -11.81 -8.40 -5.25
C PRO A 184 -11.73 -9.68 -6.06
N SER A 185 -11.82 -10.82 -5.38
CA SER A 185 -11.89 -12.13 -6.02
C SER A 185 -13.14 -12.16 -6.90
N VAL A 186 -12.95 -12.04 -8.21
CA VAL A 186 -14.00 -12.40 -9.15
C VAL A 186 -14.14 -13.92 -9.02
N LYS A 187 -15.14 -14.38 -8.26
CA LYS A 187 -15.59 -15.77 -8.43
C LYS A 187 -15.94 -15.90 -9.91
N PRO A 188 -15.37 -16.86 -10.66
CA PRO A 188 -15.86 -17.15 -11.98
C PRO A 188 -17.32 -17.54 -11.80
N THR A 189 -18.24 -16.64 -12.21
CA THR A 189 -19.63 -17.03 -12.38
C THR A 189 -19.58 -18.10 -13.46
N ALA A 190 -19.75 -19.36 -13.08
CA ALA A 190 -19.93 -20.44 -14.02
C ALA A 190 -21.04 -20.00 -14.96
N GLY A 191 -20.69 -19.73 -16.22
CA GLY A 191 -21.64 -19.37 -17.24
C GLY A 191 -22.68 -20.48 -17.28
N GLN A 192 -23.92 -20.14 -16.94
CA GLN A 192 -25.04 -20.94 -17.40
C GLN A 192 -25.01 -20.85 -18.92
N SER A 193 -24.50 -21.90 -19.56
CA SER A 193 -24.77 -22.19 -20.96
C SER A 193 -26.29 -22.29 -21.09
N GLN A 194 -26.94 -21.18 -21.47
CA GLN A 194 -28.30 -21.24 -21.95
C GLN A 194 -28.25 -21.84 -23.36
N THR A 195 -28.35 -23.16 -23.42
CA THR A 195 -28.87 -23.85 -24.58
C THR A 195 -30.30 -23.35 -24.80
N GLY A 196 -30.50 -22.63 -25.89
CA GLY A 196 -31.83 -22.21 -26.33
C GLY A 196 -32.68 -23.43 -26.69
N THR A 197 -33.88 -23.50 -26.10
CA THR A 197 -35.01 -24.25 -26.66
C THR A 197 -36.28 -23.43 -26.49
N SER A 198 -36.77 -22.96 -27.63
CA SER A 198 -38.13 -22.68 -28.08
C SER A 198 -39.31 -22.62 -27.10
N GLN A 199 -40.03 -21.49 -27.23
CA GLN A 199 -41.48 -21.23 -27.06
C GLN A 199 -42.41 -22.36 -26.59
N ALA A 200 -43.22 -22.04 -25.56
CA ALA A 200 -44.65 -22.36 -25.49
C ALA A 200 -45.39 -21.25 -24.69
N GLY A 201 -46.60 -20.91 -25.12
CA GLY A 201 -47.38 -19.72 -24.76
C GLY A 201 -48.07 -19.70 -23.38
N PRO A 202 -48.94 -18.70 -23.14
CA PRO A 202 -49.34 -18.26 -21.81
C PRO A 202 -50.46 -19.12 -21.22
N SER A 203 -50.46 -19.31 -19.90
CA SER A 203 -51.62 -19.80 -19.16
C SER A 203 -51.98 -18.80 -18.07
N GLN A 204 -53.13 -18.16 -18.25
CA GLN A 204 -53.84 -17.41 -17.24
C GLN A 204 -54.41 -18.36 -16.19
N ALA A 205 -54.29 -18.00 -14.90
CA ALA A 205 -55.21 -18.42 -13.86
C ALA A 205 -55.39 -17.25 -12.89
N GLY A 206 -56.66 -16.87 -12.67
CA GLY A 206 -57.07 -15.73 -11.85
C GLY A 206 -56.94 -15.93 -10.34
N PRO A 207 -57.33 -14.92 -9.54
CA PRO A 207 -56.97 -14.80 -8.13
C PRO A 207 -58.03 -15.43 -7.20
N PRO A 208 -57.67 -15.75 -5.95
CA PRO A 208 -58.62 -15.70 -4.84
C PRO A 208 -58.34 -14.52 -3.90
N GLN A 209 -59.43 -13.85 -3.54
CA GLN A 209 -59.54 -12.75 -2.59
C GLN A 209 -59.42 -13.20 -1.11
N ALA A 210 -58.81 -12.29 -0.33
CA ALA A 210 -59.19 -11.74 0.98
C ALA A 210 -59.63 -12.62 2.18
N GLY A 211 -59.05 -12.27 3.34
CA GLY A 211 -59.65 -12.43 4.67
C GLY A 211 -58.69 -12.00 5.79
N PRO A 212 -59.02 -11.01 6.65
CA PRO A 212 -58.08 -10.39 7.58
C PRO A 212 -58.01 -11.12 8.93
N SER A 213 -56.94 -10.93 9.68
CA SER A 213 -56.92 -11.19 11.13
C SER A 213 -56.17 -10.10 11.86
N GLN A 214 -56.88 -9.53 12.82
CA GLN A 214 -56.53 -8.39 13.65
C GLN A 214 -55.62 -8.78 14.84
N THR A 215 -54.81 -7.80 15.24
CA THR A 215 -54.41 -7.37 16.60
C THR A 215 -54.03 -8.39 17.67
N ASP A 216 -52.83 -8.21 18.24
CA ASP A 216 -52.70 -7.82 19.66
C ASP A 216 -51.34 -7.13 19.94
N PRO A 217 -51.27 -5.96 20.61
CA PRO A 217 -50.01 -5.35 21.03
C PRO A 217 -49.74 -5.57 22.53
N SER A 218 -48.60 -6.17 22.87
CA SER A 218 -48.13 -6.26 24.26
C SER A 218 -46.86 -5.43 24.51
N ARG A 219 -47.10 -4.24 25.07
CA ARG A 219 -46.56 -3.77 26.35
C ARG A 219 -45.03 -3.55 26.46
N SER A 220 -44.59 -2.35 26.06
CA SER A 220 -43.34 -1.74 26.53
C SER A 220 -43.54 -1.04 27.88
N GLY A 221 -42.87 -1.53 28.93
CA GLY A 221 -42.74 -0.85 30.21
C GLY A 221 -41.53 0.08 30.23
N SER A 222 -41.78 1.36 30.48
CA SER A 222 -40.77 2.39 30.74
C SER A 222 -40.53 2.55 32.25
N SER A 223 -39.42 3.24 32.56
CA SER A 223 -38.90 3.69 33.86
C SER A 223 -37.83 2.75 34.44
N ARG A 224 -36.66 3.20 34.90
CA ARG A 224 -36.34 4.49 35.54
C ARG A 224 -34.84 4.78 35.43
N SER A 225 -34.54 6.05 35.22
CA SER A 225 -33.26 6.74 35.36
C SER A 225 -32.69 6.68 36.77
N ASN A 226 -31.38 6.52 36.91
CA ASN A 226 -30.62 7.00 38.06
C ASN A 226 -29.36 7.73 37.61
N ALA A 227 -29.12 8.86 38.26
CA ALA A 227 -28.11 9.86 37.96
C ALA A 227 -26.77 9.54 38.64
N SER A 228 -25.71 10.04 37.98
CA SER A 228 -24.50 10.67 38.51
C SER A 228 -23.73 9.99 39.67
N GLN A 229 -22.44 9.74 39.44
CA GLN A 229 -21.38 10.41 40.22
C GLN A 229 -20.01 10.28 39.55
N THR A 230 -19.44 11.46 39.28
CA THR A 230 -18.03 11.75 39.01
C THR A 230 -17.13 11.38 40.19
N SER A 231 -15.93 10.90 39.92
CA SER A 231 -14.80 10.96 40.85
C SER A 231 -13.48 11.04 40.09
N ALA A 232 -12.52 11.68 40.73
CA ALA A 232 -11.43 12.45 40.16
C ALA A 232 -10.14 11.65 39.91
N SER A 233 -9.33 12.23 39.02
CA SER A 233 -7.88 12.41 39.06
C SER A 233 -7.00 11.38 39.79
N GLN A 234 -6.09 10.74 39.04
CA GLN A 234 -4.74 10.47 39.53
C GLN A 234 -3.69 10.74 38.44
N THR A 235 -2.88 11.75 38.71
CA THR A 235 -1.56 11.99 38.15
C THR A 235 -0.60 11.00 38.79
N SER A 236 0.21 10.29 38.01
CA SER A 236 1.46 9.72 38.53
C SER A 236 2.56 9.75 37.47
N THR A 237 3.66 10.33 37.93
CA THR A 237 4.92 10.65 37.29
C THR A 237 5.76 9.44 36.94
N SER A 238 6.53 9.61 35.87
CA SER A 238 7.65 8.82 35.38
C SER A 238 8.66 8.40 36.46
N GLN A 239 9.16 7.17 36.38
CA GLN A 239 10.50 6.81 36.87
C GLN A 239 11.22 5.88 35.89
N SER A 240 12.35 6.38 35.41
CA SER A 240 13.31 5.71 34.54
C SER A 240 14.26 4.87 35.37
N THR A 241 14.40 3.59 35.04
CA THR A 241 15.53 2.76 35.47
C THR A 241 16.31 2.30 34.24
N ARG A 242 17.56 2.76 34.14
CA ARG A 242 18.57 2.28 33.20
C ARG A 242 19.00 0.88 33.62
N GLN A 243 18.87 -0.11 32.73
CA GLN A 243 19.64 -1.34 32.81
C GLN A 243 20.36 -1.59 31.49
N ASN A 244 21.69 -1.67 31.58
CA ASN A 244 22.58 -2.12 30.53
C ASN A 244 22.34 -3.62 30.29
N GLY A 245 21.90 -3.98 29.08
CA GLY A 245 21.83 -5.35 28.60
C GLY A 245 22.76 -5.53 27.40
N GLU A 246 23.79 -6.34 27.59
CA GLU A 246 24.74 -6.76 26.56
C GLU A 246 24.02 -7.38 25.36
N SER A 247 24.33 -6.91 24.15
CA SER A 247 23.81 -7.51 22.92
C SER A 247 24.87 -8.43 22.32
N LYS A 248 24.58 -9.73 22.34
CA LYS A 248 25.31 -10.81 21.69
C LYS A 248 25.09 -10.73 20.18
N TRP A 249 26.14 -10.45 19.39
CA TRP A 249 26.04 -10.33 17.94
C TRP A 249 26.56 -11.57 17.21
N MET A 250 25.73 -12.11 16.32
CA MET A 250 26.03 -13.27 15.48
C MET A 250 26.50 -12.79 14.10
N ARG A 251 27.72 -13.16 13.69
CA ARG A 251 28.27 -12.87 12.35
C ARG A 251 27.62 -13.79 11.30
N ARG A 252 27.14 -13.21 10.20
CA ARG A 252 27.00 -13.89 8.91
C ARG A 252 27.69 -13.06 7.83
N GLN A 253 28.60 -13.69 7.10
CA GLN A 253 29.24 -13.13 5.91
C GLN A 253 28.26 -13.23 4.72
N GLY A 254 28.14 -12.16 3.93
CA GLY A 254 27.35 -12.21 2.69
C GLY A 254 26.84 -10.88 2.12
N LEU A 255 27.11 -9.72 2.72
CA LEU A 255 26.70 -8.43 2.14
C LEU A 255 27.90 -7.62 1.64
N ALA A 256 27.79 -7.16 0.40
CA ALA A 256 28.68 -6.18 -0.19
C ALA A 256 28.54 -4.85 0.57
N GLY A 257 29.53 -4.55 1.40
CA GLY A 257 29.65 -3.28 2.12
C GLY A 257 28.70 -3.11 3.30
N TYR A 258 29.21 -3.20 4.53
CA TYR A 258 28.50 -2.72 5.72
C TYR A 258 29.38 -1.74 6.50
N MET A 259 28.74 -0.79 7.17
CA MET A 259 29.38 0.12 8.13
C MET A 259 28.60 0.06 9.43
N LEU A 260 29.26 -0.37 10.51
CA LEU A 260 28.67 -0.38 11.83
C LEU A 260 28.99 0.95 12.52
N VAL A 261 27.99 1.65 13.01
CA VAL A 261 28.13 2.92 13.72
C VAL A 261 27.51 2.80 15.11
N SER A 262 28.22 3.28 16.14
CA SER A 262 27.75 3.27 17.52
C SER A 262 26.58 4.25 17.73
N LYS A 263 25.89 4.14 18.87
CA LYS A 263 24.90 5.14 19.32
C LYS A 263 25.50 6.56 19.48
N SER A 264 26.81 6.68 19.62
CA SER A 264 27.54 7.95 19.69
C SER A 264 28.08 8.42 18.34
N GLY A 265 27.75 7.74 17.23
CA GLY A 265 28.19 8.13 15.88
C GLY A 265 29.59 7.65 15.50
N GLN A 266 30.25 6.81 16.32
CA GLN A 266 31.59 6.30 16.01
C GLN A 266 31.51 5.09 15.08
N ILE A 267 32.34 5.07 14.03
CA ILE A 267 32.46 3.91 13.13
C ILE A 267 33.18 2.78 13.88
N LEU A 268 32.47 1.68 14.09
CA LEU A 268 32.96 0.49 14.80
C LEU A 268 33.59 -0.54 13.86
N GLN A 269 33.16 -0.59 12.59
CA GLN A 269 33.74 -1.48 11.58
C GLN A 269 33.41 -1.03 10.15
N ARG A 270 34.37 -1.16 9.22
CA ARG A 270 34.22 -0.88 7.79
C ARG A 270 34.53 -2.14 6.96
N SER A 271 33.73 -2.39 5.92
CA SER A 271 34.03 -3.41 4.88
C SER A 271 35.05 -2.88 3.86
N SER A 272 35.81 -3.79 3.24
CA SER A 272 36.94 -3.49 2.33
C SER A 272 36.54 -2.89 0.97
N SER A 273 35.25 -2.88 0.63
CA SER A 273 34.74 -2.24 -0.59
C SER A 273 33.64 -1.24 -0.22
N PRO A 274 33.91 0.08 -0.22
CA PRO A 274 32.89 1.05 0.13
C PRO A 274 31.83 1.17 -0.98
N PRO A 275 30.52 1.09 -0.67
CA PRO A 275 29.48 1.57 -1.58
C PRO A 275 29.69 3.07 -1.86
N GLN A 276 29.49 3.50 -3.12
CA GLN A 276 29.86 4.85 -3.55
C GLN A 276 29.03 5.97 -2.90
N LYS A 277 27.79 5.70 -2.48
CA LYS A 277 26.95 6.63 -1.70
C LYS A 277 25.98 5.83 -0.83
N VAL A 278 25.88 6.15 0.46
CA VAL A 278 24.90 5.53 1.38
C VAL A 278 24.14 6.62 2.12
N TRP A 279 22.81 6.56 2.08
CA TRP A 279 21.96 7.43 2.89
C TRP A 279 21.74 6.83 4.27
N VAL A 280 21.98 7.64 5.31
CA VAL A 280 21.73 7.29 6.70
C VAL A 280 20.63 8.19 7.23
N TYR A 281 19.54 7.59 7.71
CA TYR A 281 18.42 8.31 8.30
C TYR A 281 18.50 8.24 9.82
N LEU A 282 18.38 9.39 10.48
CA LEU A 282 18.41 9.55 11.92
C LEU A 282 16.98 9.75 12.44
N TYR A 283 16.62 9.00 13.46
CA TYR A 283 15.35 9.10 14.16
C TYR A 283 15.59 9.31 15.66
N ASN A 284 14.70 10.04 16.31
CA ASN A 284 14.63 10.16 17.77
C ASN A 284 14.12 8.85 18.40
N GLN A 285 14.23 8.74 19.73
CA GLN A 285 13.78 7.54 20.46
C GLN A 285 12.26 7.32 20.37
N ASP A 286 11.49 8.38 20.15
CA ASP A 286 10.05 8.33 19.89
C ASP A 286 9.70 7.97 18.44
N GLY A 287 10.71 7.72 17.59
CA GLY A 287 10.52 7.40 16.18
C GLY A 287 10.31 8.62 15.27
N SER A 288 10.31 9.84 15.80
CA SER A 288 10.24 11.06 14.99
C SER A 288 11.52 11.24 14.17
N TYR A 289 11.37 11.70 12.93
CA TYR A 289 12.49 11.91 12.02
C TYR A 289 13.34 13.10 12.48
N LYS A 290 14.67 12.89 12.56
CA LYS A 290 15.63 13.90 13.01
C LYS A 290 16.44 14.48 11.86
N GLY A 291 16.71 13.70 10.81
CA GLY A 291 17.50 14.15 9.67
C GLY A 291 18.05 12.97 8.86
N ALA A 292 18.71 13.25 7.74
CA ALA A 292 19.39 12.27 6.94
C ALA A 292 20.74 12.81 6.48
N ALA A 293 21.74 11.96 6.42
CA ALA A 293 23.08 12.29 5.94
C ALA A 293 23.48 11.34 4.81
N MET A 294 24.10 11.88 3.77
CA MET A 294 24.69 11.08 2.70
C MET A 294 26.15 10.83 3.05
N LEU A 295 26.52 9.57 3.25
CA LEU A 295 27.90 9.15 3.37
C LEU A 295 28.45 8.93 1.96
N ASP A 296 29.20 9.91 1.45
CA ASP A 296 30.20 9.65 0.42
C ASP A 296 31.52 9.27 1.11
N GLY A 297 32.35 8.47 0.43
CA GLY A 297 33.56 7.91 1.03
C GLY A 297 34.66 8.92 1.42
N THR A 298 34.39 10.22 1.42
CA THR A 298 35.41 11.27 1.46
C THR A 298 35.17 12.41 2.46
N THR A 299 33.96 12.69 2.95
CA THR A 299 33.77 13.81 3.91
C THR A 299 32.54 13.70 4.81
N TRP A 300 32.66 14.11 6.09
CA TRP A 300 31.54 14.33 7.00
C TRP A 300 31.10 15.80 6.93
N GLY A 301 29.86 16.05 6.51
CA GLY A 301 29.16 17.32 6.69
C GLY A 301 27.85 17.08 7.44
N TYR A 302 27.64 17.81 8.53
CA TYR A 302 26.34 17.89 9.20
C TYR A 302 25.56 19.06 8.57
N GLU A 303 24.37 18.81 8.03
CA GLU A 303 23.38 19.83 7.63
C GLU A 303 22.05 19.67 8.38
#